data_AF-A0A3D2S1X4-F1
#
_entry.id   AF-A0A3D2S1X4-F1
#
_cell.length_a   1.000
_cell.length_b   1.000
_cell.length_c   1.000
_cell.angle_alpha   90.00
_cell.angle_beta   90.00
_cell.angle_gamma   90.00
#
_symmetry.space_group_name_H-M   'P 1'
#
loop_
_entity.id
_entity.type
_entity.pdbx_description
1 polymer ?
#
loop_
_entity_poly.entity_id
_entity_poly.type
_entity_poly.pdbx_seq_one_letter_code
_entity_poly.pdbx_strand_id
1 'polypeptide(L)'
;MMICFVILFWVLASEVSADSIDYNNPQNIRKFADYLYSQGDYLPAIGEYQRYLFTKPKDDNQVWYRIGLSYRATGQIDKALNTFNWILKKQPSSQLANTVYYQVAFSYFLTNKYEKAIEFLTKTNEPKSRQLIGINLLMLKRWDSALDLFNQLELENLPTDVRESNAVYQRLAVNGKHLPRKSPILAGCLSTVIPGTGKIYNGRAADAVNAMITIGLSSWLAYDGFHQNGVSSVKGWTFGIVASVFYLGNIYGAVIASQIHNQQVELAFLDQLKCVDTGR
;
A
#
# COMPACT_ATOMS: atom_id res chain seq x y z
N MET A 1 29.20 34.31 -60.46
CA MET A 1 28.61 33.18 -59.69
C MET A 1 28.54 33.45 -58.20
N MET A 2 29.59 34.01 -57.56
CA MET A 2 29.63 34.28 -56.11
C MET A 2 28.64 35.38 -55.65
N ILE A 3 28.41 36.41 -56.47
CA ILE A 3 27.49 37.52 -56.15
C ILE A 3 26.02 37.05 -56.12
N CYS A 4 25.62 36.15 -57.03
CA CYS A 4 24.28 35.57 -57.03
C CYS A 4 24.01 34.72 -55.77
N PHE A 5 25.02 34.03 -55.24
CA PHE A 5 24.90 33.25 -54.01
C PHE A 5 24.73 34.13 -52.76
N VAL A 6 25.43 35.26 -52.70
CA VAL A 6 25.30 36.21 -51.57
C VAL A 6 23.93 36.88 -51.56
N ILE A 7 23.40 37.22 -52.75
CA ILE A 7 22.05 37.79 -52.88
C ILE A 7 20.98 36.74 -52.55
N LEU A 8 21.13 35.49 -53.02
CA LEU A 8 20.21 34.39 -52.68
C LEU A 8 20.20 34.09 -51.18
N PHE A 9 21.36 34.15 -50.52
CA PHE A 9 21.47 33.96 -49.08
C PHE A 9 20.83 35.12 -48.30
N TRP A 10 20.98 36.36 -48.77
CA TRP A 10 20.32 37.53 -48.16
C TRP A 10 18.80 37.52 -48.33
N VAL A 11 18.30 37.09 -49.49
CA VAL A 11 16.85 36.96 -49.76
C VAL A 11 16.24 35.83 -48.93
N LEU A 12 16.92 34.69 -48.78
CA LEU A 12 16.49 33.60 -47.89
C LEU A 12 16.55 33.97 -46.40
N ALA A 13 17.51 34.80 -46.00
CA ALA A 13 17.61 35.30 -44.62
C ALA A 13 16.53 36.34 -44.28
N SER A 14 16.05 37.10 -45.26
CA SER A 14 15.01 38.11 -45.05
C SER A 14 13.58 37.55 -44.92
N GLU A 15 13.36 36.28 -45.30
CA GLU A 15 12.04 35.63 -45.19
C GLU A 15 11.86 34.82 -43.88
N VAL A 16 12.92 34.60 -43.09
CA VAL A 16 12.82 33.95 -41.78
C VAL A 16 12.67 35.01 -40.69
N SER A 17 11.53 35.72 -40.69
CA SER A 17 11.06 36.36 -39.46
C SER A 17 10.52 35.27 -38.54
N ALA A 18 11.37 34.68 -37.72
CA ALA A 18 10.89 33.91 -36.58
C ALA A 18 10.16 34.88 -35.65
N ASP A 19 8.82 34.83 -35.64
CA ASP A 19 8.02 35.58 -34.67
C ASP A 19 8.62 35.36 -33.28
N SER A 20 8.98 36.45 -32.60
CA SER A 20 9.52 36.35 -31.24
C SER A 20 8.46 35.69 -30.36
N ILE A 21 8.73 34.49 -29.85
CA ILE A 21 7.81 33.79 -28.95
C ILE A 21 7.60 34.69 -27.74
N ASP A 22 6.37 35.19 -27.57
CA ASP A 22 6.00 35.91 -26.36
C ASP A 22 5.88 34.90 -25.20
N TYR A 23 6.96 34.74 -24.44
CA TYR A 23 7.03 33.85 -23.30
C TYR A 23 6.05 34.21 -22.17
N ASN A 24 5.55 35.45 -22.13
CA ASN A 24 4.62 35.91 -21.10
C ASN A 24 3.15 35.76 -21.51
N ASN A 25 2.89 35.35 -22.76
CA ASN A 25 1.55 35.03 -23.22
C ASN A 25 1.01 33.82 -22.42
N PRO A 26 -0.17 33.92 -21.77
CA PRO A 26 -0.69 32.83 -20.94
C PRO A 26 -0.82 31.49 -21.67
N GLN A 27 -1.16 31.50 -22.95
CA GLN A 27 -1.25 30.28 -23.74
C GLN A 27 0.13 29.63 -23.94
N ASN A 28 1.19 30.43 -24.08
CA ASN A 28 2.56 29.92 -24.17
C ASN A 28 3.05 29.39 -22.81
N ILE A 29 2.71 30.08 -21.71
CA ILE A 29 2.97 29.59 -20.34
C ILE A 29 2.34 28.21 -20.12
N ARG A 30 1.06 28.05 -20.50
CA ARG A 30 0.37 26.76 -20.39
C ARG A 30 1.03 25.68 -21.24
N LYS A 31 1.35 25.98 -22.51
CA LYS A 31 2.05 25.02 -23.40
C LYS A 31 3.39 24.59 -22.81
N PHE A 32 4.14 25.52 -22.22
CA PHE A 32 5.40 25.21 -21.55
C PHE A 32 5.19 24.35 -20.30
N ALA A 33 4.16 24.62 -19.50
CA ALA A 33 3.77 23.78 -18.36
C ALA A 33 3.35 22.35 -18.80
N ASP A 34 2.58 22.25 -19.89
CA ASP A 34 2.19 20.96 -20.49
C ASP A 34 3.42 20.19 -21.01
N TYR A 35 4.38 20.90 -21.62
CA TYR A 35 5.66 20.32 -22.03
C TYR A 35 6.44 19.77 -20.83
N LEU A 36 6.68 20.58 -19.79
CA LEU A 36 7.37 20.14 -18.57
C LEU A 36 6.67 18.93 -17.94
N TYR A 37 5.33 18.97 -17.86
CA TYR A 37 4.55 17.84 -17.36
C TYR A 37 4.76 16.56 -18.18
N SER A 38 4.80 16.68 -19.52
CA SER A 38 5.03 15.54 -20.41
C SER A 38 6.45 14.96 -20.29
N GLN A 39 7.44 15.78 -19.93
CA GLN A 39 8.81 15.34 -19.65
C GLN A 39 8.96 14.70 -18.25
N GLY A 40 7.94 14.78 -17.40
CA GLY A 40 8.01 14.31 -16.01
C GLY A 40 8.59 15.35 -15.04
N ASP A 41 8.87 16.57 -15.50
CA ASP A 41 9.35 17.69 -14.68
C ASP A 41 8.19 18.32 -13.87
N TYR A 42 7.61 17.52 -12.98
CA TYR A 42 6.38 17.86 -12.27
C TYR A 42 6.50 19.09 -11.37
N LEU A 43 7.64 19.26 -10.68
CA LEU A 43 7.86 20.43 -9.81
C LEU A 43 7.91 21.75 -10.61
N PRO A 44 8.75 21.88 -11.66
CA PRO A 44 8.68 23.03 -12.57
C PRO A 44 7.30 23.23 -13.20
N ALA A 45 6.65 22.14 -13.65
CA ALA A 45 5.33 22.22 -14.27
C ALA A 45 4.29 22.85 -13.33
N ILE A 46 4.30 22.50 -12.03
CA ILE A 46 3.40 23.12 -11.03
C ILE A 46 3.58 24.64 -10.99
N GLY A 47 4.83 25.13 -10.97
CA GLY A 47 5.13 26.56 -10.94
C GLY A 47 4.58 27.29 -12.19
N GLU A 48 4.77 26.70 -13.36
CA GLU A 48 4.29 27.26 -14.62
C GLU A 48 2.75 27.22 -14.74
N TYR A 49 2.10 26.15 -14.27
CA TYR A 49 0.64 26.12 -14.18
C TYR A 49 0.09 27.16 -13.21
N GLN A 50 0.74 27.37 -12.07
CA GLN A 50 0.35 28.41 -11.10
C GLN A 50 0.52 29.81 -11.72
N ARG A 51 1.60 30.03 -12.47
CA ARG A 51 1.83 31.27 -13.23
C ARG A 51 0.72 31.50 -14.27
N TYR A 52 0.34 30.46 -15.01
CA TYR A 52 -0.80 30.51 -15.92
C TYR A 52 -2.10 30.91 -15.21
N LEU A 53 -2.43 30.26 -14.09
CA LEU A 53 -3.65 30.53 -13.30
C LEU A 53 -3.65 31.92 -12.65
N PHE A 54 -2.50 32.58 -12.53
CA PHE A 54 -2.42 33.99 -12.10
C PHE A 54 -2.85 34.97 -13.21
N THR A 55 -2.63 34.60 -14.48
CA THR A 55 -2.88 35.45 -15.66
C THR A 55 -4.23 35.20 -16.35
N LYS A 56 -4.93 34.12 -16.01
CA LYS A 56 -6.21 33.66 -16.58
C LYS A 56 -7.25 33.41 -15.48
N PRO A 57 -8.53 33.12 -15.81
CA PRO A 57 -9.52 32.80 -14.78
C PRO A 57 -9.04 31.63 -13.92
N LYS A 58 -9.16 31.77 -12.60
CA LYS A 58 -8.72 30.78 -11.59
C LYS A 58 -9.44 29.43 -11.67
N ASP A 59 -10.33 29.24 -12.65
CA ASP A 59 -11.32 28.16 -12.71
C ASP A 59 -11.07 27.16 -13.85
N ASP A 60 -9.84 27.13 -14.40
CA ASP A 60 -9.43 26.09 -15.35
C ASP A 60 -9.17 24.75 -14.63
N ASN A 61 -10.23 23.96 -14.46
CA ASN A 61 -10.18 22.69 -13.74
C ASN A 61 -9.23 21.66 -14.37
N GLN A 62 -8.94 21.76 -15.68
CA GLN A 62 -7.98 20.87 -16.32
C GLN A 62 -6.55 21.17 -15.87
N VAL A 63 -6.22 22.46 -15.69
CA VAL A 63 -4.93 22.85 -15.13
C VAL A 63 -4.83 22.46 -13.66
N TRP A 64 -5.88 22.67 -12.86
CA TRP A 64 -5.90 22.17 -11.48
C TRP A 64 -5.74 20.66 -11.40
N TYR A 65 -6.36 19.91 -12.31
CA TYR A 65 -6.20 18.46 -12.38
C TYR A 65 -4.74 18.07 -12.64
N ARG A 66 -4.06 18.72 -13.58
CA ARG A 66 -2.63 18.50 -13.84
C ARG A 66 -1.75 18.86 -12.65
N ILE A 67 -2.03 19.98 -11.96
CA ILE A 67 -1.35 20.35 -10.70
C ILE A 67 -1.52 19.24 -9.65
N GLY A 68 -2.74 18.72 -9.47
CA GLY A 68 -3.02 17.64 -8.52
C GLY A 68 -2.25 16.36 -8.86
N LEU A 69 -2.19 15.97 -10.14
CA LEU A 69 -1.38 14.85 -10.60
C LEU A 69 0.12 15.07 -10.35
N SER A 70 0.64 16.27 -10.63
CA SER A 70 2.04 16.62 -10.36
C SER A 70 2.39 16.58 -8.87
N TYR A 71 1.49 17.07 -8.00
CA TYR A 71 1.69 16.93 -6.55
C TYR A 71 1.74 15.47 -6.12
N ARG A 72 0.87 14.62 -6.68
CA ARG A 72 0.89 13.18 -6.38
C ARG A 72 2.19 12.52 -6.85
N ALA A 73 2.63 12.82 -8.07
CA ALA A 73 3.86 12.27 -8.64
C ALA A 73 5.12 12.69 -7.87
N THR A 74 5.09 13.87 -7.22
CA THR A 74 6.19 14.37 -6.37
C THR A 74 6.06 13.96 -4.90
N GLY A 75 5.15 13.03 -4.58
CA GLY A 75 4.93 12.51 -3.22
C GLY A 75 4.17 13.47 -2.28
N GLN A 76 3.75 14.64 -2.76
CA GLN A 76 2.99 15.64 -1.99
C GLN A 76 1.48 15.28 -1.96
N ILE A 77 1.15 14.10 -1.43
CA ILE A 77 -0.19 13.50 -1.51
C ILE A 77 -1.27 14.40 -0.90
N ASP A 78 -1.01 15.05 0.23
CA ASP A 78 -1.99 15.93 0.87
C ASP A 78 -2.34 17.15 0.01
N LYS A 79 -1.35 17.72 -0.68
CA LYS A 79 -1.59 18.82 -1.63
C LYS A 79 -2.40 18.33 -2.83
N ALA A 80 -2.08 17.15 -3.36
CA ALA A 80 -2.84 16.53 -4.44
C ALA A 80 -4.31 16.34 -4.06
N LEU A 81 -4.58 15.74 -2.89
CA LEU A 81 -5.93 15.54 -2.36
C LEU A 81 -6.69 16.86 -2.19
N ASN A 82 -6.04 17.89 -1.65
CA ASN A 82 -6.65 19.22 -1.51
C ASN A 82 -7.02 19.82 -2.88
N THR A 83 -6.12 19.71 -3.86
CA THR A 83 -6.38 20.17 -5.23
C THR A 83 -7.53 19.41 -5.88
N PHE A 84 -7.57 18.09 -5.77
CA PHE A 84 -8.66 17.27 -6.30
C PHE A 84 -10.00 17.58 -5.63
N ASN A 85 -10.02 17.72 -4.30
CA ASN A 85 -11.24 18.07 -3.55
C ASN A 85 -11.78 19.44 -3.95
N TRP A 86 -10.91 20.40 -4.30
CA TRP A 86 -11.33 21.69 -4.83
C TRP A 86 -12.07 21.54 -6.16
N ILE A 87 -11.59 20.68 -7.07
CA ILE A 87 -12.26 20.38 -8.35
C ILE A 87 -13.63 19.73 -8.10
N LEU A 88 -13.67 18.71 -7.24
CA LEU A 88 -14.90 17.99 -6.90
C LEU A 88 -15.95 18.89 -6.25
N LYS A 89 -15.53 19.88 -5.43
CA LYS A 89 -16.45 20.85 -4.83
C LYS A 89 -17.11 21.75 -5.88
N LYS A 90 -16.39 22.11 -6.95
CA LYS A 90 -16.90 23.00 -8.00
C LYS A 90 -17.75 22.28 -9.03
N GLN A 91 -17.37 21.07 -9.43
CA GLN A 91 -18.03 20.34 -10.52
C GLN A 91 -18.26 18.87 -10.16
N PRO A 92 -19.03 18.55 -9.11
CA PRO A 92 -19.13 17.20 -8.53
C PRO A 92 -19.66 16.13 -9.50
N SER A 93 -20.42 16.51 -10.52
CA SER A 93 -21.04 15.60 -11.48
C SER A 93 -20.47 15.70 -12.90
N SER A 94 -19.31 16.32 -13.07
CA SER A 94 -18.65 16.45 -14.38
C SER A 94 -17.94 15.15 -14.81
N GLN A 95 -17.70 15.00 -16.11
CA GLN A 95 -16.83 13.92 -16.61
C GLN A 95 -15.45 13.97 -15.96
N LEU A 96 -14.92 15.17 -15.71
CA LEU A 96 -13.66 15.35 -14.99
C LEU A 96 -13.77 14.87 -13.54
N ALA A 97 -14.89 15.09 -12.85
CA ALA A 97 -15.08 14.60 -11.49
C ALA A 97 -15.01 13.07 -11.40
N ASN A 98 -15.53 12.36 -12.40
CA ASN A 98 -15.39 10.91 -12.50
C ASN A 98 -13.91 10.49 -12.45
N THR A 99 -13.08 11.09 -13.29
CA THR A 99 -11.62 10.84 -13.31
C THR A 99 -10.94 11.31 -12.01
N VAL A 100 -11.37 12.44 -11.43
CA VAL A 100 -10.81 12.97 -10.18
C VAL A 100 -11.11 12.07 -8.99
N TYR A 101 -12.32 11.49 -8.90
CA TYR A 101 -12.65 10.51 -7.86
C TYR A 101 -11.71 9.30 -7.90
N TYR A 102 -11.39 8.79 -9.09
CA TYR A 102 -10.38 7.75 -9.26
C TYR A 102 -9.01 8.19 -8.75
N GLN A 103 -8.56 9.42 -9.08
CA GLN A 103 -7.25 9.92 -8.62
C GLN A 103 -7.20 10.12 -7.09
N VAL A 104 -8.30 10.56 -6.47
CA VAL A 104 -8.41 10.65 -5.00
C VAL A 104 -8.31 9.27 -4.37
N ALA A 105 -9.05 8.29 -4.91
CA ALA A 105 -8.97 6.92 -4.43
C ALA A 105 -7.57 6.33 -4.57
N PHE A 106 -6.92 6.54 -5.72
CA PHE A 106 -5.55 6.09 -5.94
C PHE A 106 -4.57 6.75 -4.95
N SER A 107 -4.77 8.03 -4.62
CA SER A 107 -3.99 8.71 -3.58
C SER A 107 -4.18 8.09 -2.19
N TYR A 108 -5.40 7.66 -1.86
CA TYR A 108 -5.67 6.93 -0.62
C TYR A 108 -5.06 5.52 -0.63
N PHE A 109 -5.08 4.84 -1.76
CA PHE A 109 -4.42 3.55 -1.94
C PHE A 109 -2.90 3.66 -1.70
N LEU A 110 -2.23 4.66 -2.29
CA LEU A 110 -0.80 4.92 -2.10
C LEU A 110 -0.42 5.23 -0.64
N THR A 111 -1.37 5.73 0.16
CA THR A 111 -1.19 6.02 1.58
C THR A 111 -1.73 4.93 2.50
N ASN A 112 -1.98 3.73 1.95
CA ASN A 112 -2.50 2.55 2.65
C ASN A 112 -3.87 2.75 3.32
N LYS A 113 -4.65 3.74 2.88
CA LYS A 113 -5.99 4.06 3.38
C LYS A 113 -7.05 3.36 2.53
N TYR A 114 -6.99 2.02 2.50
CA TYR A 114 -7.71 1.21 1.52
C TYR A 114 -9.24 1.33 1.60
N GLU A 115 -9.82 1.42 2.80
CA GLU A 115 -11.28 1.62 2.94
C GLU A 115 -11.74 2.96 2.34
N LYS A 116 -10.96 4.03 2.54
CA LYS A 116 -11.25 5.34 1.94
C LYS A 116 -11.08 5.29 0.43
N ALA A 117 -10.08 4.57 -0.08
CA ALA A 117 -9.92 4.37 -1.50
C ALA A 117 -11.17 3.71 -2.10
N ILE A 118 -11.69 2.64 -1.48
CA ILE A 118 -12.93 1.97 -1.90
C ILE A 118 -14.13 2.94 -1.88
N GLU A 119 -14.30 3.75 -0.83
CA GLU A 119 -15.38 4.74 -0.74
C GLU A 119 -15.40 5.74 -1.93
N PHE A 120 -14.22 6.14 -2.40
CA PHE A 120 -14.11 7.05 -3.54
C PHE A 120 -14.20 6.30 -4.88
N LEU A 121 -13.79 5.04 -4.96
CA LEU A 121 -13.91 4.21 -6.17
C LEU A 121 -15.36 3.89 -6.52
N THR A 122 -16.25 3.81 -5.54
CA THR A 122 -17.69 3.61 -5.80
C THR A 122 -18.39 4.85 -6.36
N LYS A 123 -17.73 6.02 -6.32
CA LYS A 123 -18.24 7.29 -6.88
C LYS A 123 -17.79 7.53 -8.32
N THR A 124 -17.04 6.61 -8.92
CA THR A 124 -16.47 6.72 -10.27
C THR A 124 -16.89 5.54 -11.15
N ASN A 125 -17.13 5.83 -12.42
CA ASN A 125 -17.37 4.86 -13.49
C ASN A 125 -16.12 4.65 -14.37
N GLU A 126 -14.93 5.05 -13.90
CA GLU A 126 -13.67 4.80 -14.61
C GLU A 126 -13.47 3.28 -14.79
N PRO A 127 -13.09 2.78 -15.98
CA PRO A 127 -12.99 1.34 -16.25
C PRO A 127 -12.07 0.60 -15.25
N LYS A 128 -11.00 1.27 -14.80
CA LYS A 128 -10.03 0.68 -13.87
C LYS A 128 -10.52 0.65 -12.41
N SER A 129 -11.63 1.32 -12.08
CA SER A 129 -12.05 1.52 -10.68
C SER A 129 -12.38 0.20 -9.98
N ARG A 130 -13.15 -0.68 -10.63
CA ARG A 130 -13.54 -1.97 -10.04
C ARG A 130 -12.35 -2.88 -9.75
N GLN A 131 -11.37 -2.96 -10.65
CA GLN A 131 -10.17 -3.74 -10.37
C GLN A 131 -9.41 -3.16 -9.17
N LEU A 132 -9.28 -1.84 -9.08
CA LEU A 132 -8.64 -1.20 -7.94
C LEU A 132 -9.40 -1.44 -6.62
N ILE A 133 -10.74 -1.54 -6.63
CA ILE A 133 -11.51 -1.98 -5.45
C ILE A 133 -11.07 -3.38 -5.02
N GLY A 134 -10.95 -4.31 -5.97
CA GLY A 134 -10.49 -5.67 -5.70
C GLY A 134 -9.09 -5.71 -5.10
N ILE A 135 -8.17 -4.91 -5.63
CA ILE A 135 -6.80 -4.78 -5.09
C ILE A 135 -6.85 -4.23 -3.64
N ASN A 136 -7.67 -3.21 -3.36
CA ASN A 136 -7.85 -2.70 -2.01
C ASN A 136 -8.44 -3.77 -1.06
N LEU A 137 -9.36 -4.61 -1.53
CA LEU A 137 -9.92 -5.73 -0.76
C LEU A 137 -8.83 -6.78 -0.44
N LEU A 138 -7.92 -7.07 -1.37
CA LEU A 138 -6.74 -7.92 -1.10
C LEU A 138 -5.87 -7.31 0.00
N MET A 139 -5.59 -6.01 -0.08
CA MET A 139 -4.79 -5.31 0.94
C MET A 139 -5.47 -5.31 2.32
N LEU A 140 -6.80 -5.35 2.35
CA LEU A 140 -7.62 -5.49 3.56
C LEU A 140 -7.79 -6.95 4.01
N LYS A 141 -7.16 -7.92 3.34
CA LYS A 141 -7.28 -9.37 3.60
C LYS A 141 -8.70 -9.92 3.44
N ARG A 142 -9.55 -9.23 2.66
CA ARG A 142 -10.92 -9.64 2.34
C ARG A 142 -10.90 -10.51 1.08
N TRP A 143 -10.30 -11.70 1.21
CA TRP A 143 -9.97 -12.58 0.09
C TRP A 143 -11.19 -13.01 -0.73
N ASP A 144 -12.26 -13.44 -0.05
CA ASP A 144 -13.48 -13.90 -0.73
C ASP A 144 -14.13 -12.75 -1.50
N SER A 145 -14.31 -11.59 -0.87
CA SER A 145 -14.87 -10.40 -1.54
C SER A 145 -14.02 -9.93 -2.72
N ALA A 146 -12.69 -10.00 -2.60
CA ALA A 146 -11.80 -9.66 -3.70
C ALA A 146 -11.95 -10.65 -4.86
N LEU A 147 -11.96 -11.95 -4.57
CA LEU A 147 -12.11 -13.01 -5.57
C LEU A 147 -13.44 -12.89 -6.32
N ASP A 148 -14.54 -12.72 -5.59
CA ASP A 148 -15.87 -12.55 -6.17
C ASP A 148 -15.91 -11.34 -7.11
N LEU A 149 -15.31 -10.22 -6.70
CA LEU A 149 -15.25 -9.03 -7.53
C LEU A 149 -14.45 -9.28 -8.82
N PHE A 150 -13.26 -9.90 -8.72
CA PHE A 150 -12.44 -10.18 -9.91
C PHE A 150 -13.10 -11.17 -10.88
N ASN A 151 -13.91 -12.09 -10.37
CA ASN A 151 -14.70 -13.03 -11.18
C ASN A 151 -15.87 -12.35 -11.92
N GLN A 152 -16.39 -11.25 -11.37
CA GLN A 152 -17.51 -10.49 -11.94
C GLN A 152 -17.07 -9.35 -12.87
N LEU A 153 -15.77 -9.17 -13.11
CA LEU A 153 -15.28 -8.13 -14.02
C LEU A 153 -15.56 -8.51 -15.48
N GLU A 154 -16.23 -7.60 -16.20
CA GLU A 154 -16.44 -7.67 -17.65
C GLU A 154 -15.15 -7.28 -18.40
N LEU A 155 -14.25 -8.26 -18.57
CA LEU A 155 -12.89 -8.05 -19.05
C LEU A 155 -12.81 -7.52 -20.50
N GLU A 156 -13.82 -7.76 -21.34
CA GLU A 156 -13.82 -7.33 -22.75
C GLU A 156 -13.77 -5.81 -22.88
N ASN A 157 -14.42 -5.09 -21.95
CA ASN A 157 -14.55 -3.64 -21.95
C ASN A 157 -13.38 -2.92 -21.24
N LEU A 158 -12.43 -3.68 -20.68
CA LEU A 158 -11.34 -3.13 -19.89
C LEU A 158 -10.06 -2.93 -20.72
N PRO A 159 -9.24 -1.93 -20.35
CA PRO A 159 -7.89 -1.76 -20.90
C PRO A 159 -7.05 -3.04 -20.82
N THR A 160 -6.18 -3.27 -21.80
CA THR A 160 -5.37 -4.49 -21.92
C THR A 160 -4.54 -4.76 -20.67
N ASP A 161 -3.95 -3.72 -20.07
CA ASP A 161 -3.15 -3.83 -18.85
C ASP A 161 -3.95 -4.38 -17.66
N VAL A 162 -5.20 -3.94 -17.51
CA VAL A 162 -6.15 -4.37 -16.48
C VAL A 162 -6.59 -5.80 -16.73
N ARG A 163 -6.89 -6.13 -17.99
CA ARG A 163 -7.30 -7.48 -18.40
C ARG A 163 -6.22 -8.52 -18.08
N GLU A 164 -4.98 -8.22 -18.44
CA GLU A 164 -3.85 -9.12 -18.23
C GLU A 164 -3.49 -9.31 -16.76
N SER A 165 -3.63 -8.27 -15.92
CA SER A 165 -3.37 -8.40 -14.48
C SER A 165 -4.48 -9.11 -13.70
N ASN A 166 -5.71 -9.19 -14.21
CA ASN A 166 -6.84 -9.71 -13.44
C ASN A 166 -6.62 -11.16 -12.97
N ALA A 167 -6.10 -12.01 -13.85
CA ALA A 167 -5.80 -13.41 -13.54
C ALA A 167 -4.76 -13.54 -12.41
N VAL A 168 -3.81 -12.61 -12.35
CA VAL A 168 -2.81 -12.56 -11.26
C VAL A 168 -3.50 -12.25 -9.93
N TYR A 169 -4.38 -11.25 -9.90
CA TYR A 169 -5.10 -10.90 -8.67
C TYR A 169 -6.10 -11.98 -8.22
N GLN A 170 -6.76 -12.69 -9.15
CA GLN A 170 -7.58 -13.85 -8.83
C GLN A 170 -6.76 -14.94 -8.14
N ARG A 171 -5.59 -15.28 -8.71
CA ARG A 171 -4.68 -16.26 -8.11
C ARG A 171 -4.21 -15.80 -6.72
N LEU A 172 -3.90 -14.52 -6.56
CA LEU A 172 -3.50 -13.97 -5.26
C LEU A 172 -4.66 -14.03 -4.26
N ALA A 173 -5.90 -13.76 -4.66
CA ALA A 173 -7.07 -13.92 -3.79
C ALA A 173 -7.23 -15.37 -3.29
N VAL A 174 -7.09 -16.35 -4.20
CA VAL A 174 -7.14 -17.79 -3.86
C VAL A 174 -5.98 -18.16 -2.93
N ASN A 175 -4.75 -17.74 -3.24
CA ASN A 175 -3.59 -18.03 -2.40
C ASN A 175 -3.72 -17.41 -1.01
N GLY A 176 -4.25 -16.19 -0.91
CA GLY A 176 -4.52 -15.48 0.34
C GLY A 176 -5.47 -16.25 1.27
N LYS A 177 -6.48 -16.91 0.70
CA LYS A 177 -7.43 -17.77 1.44
C LYS A 177 -6.77 -19.01 2.05
N HIS A 178 -5.74 -19.53 1.38
CA HIS A 178 -5.05 -20.77 1.76
C HIS A 178 -3.67 -20.52 2.38
N LEU A 179 -3.45 -19.32 2.94
CA LEU A 179 -2.19 -19.02 3.62
C LEU A 179 -1.91 -20.03 4.75
N PRO A 180 -0.68 -20.54 4.86
CA PRO A 180 -0.33 -21.50 5.89
C PRO A 180 -0.42 -20.83 7.26
N ARG A 181 -1.40 -21.25 8.06
CA ARG A 181 -1.62 -20.73 9.42
C ARG A 181 -1.37 -21.82 10.46
N LYS A 182 -0.69 -21.45 11.53
CA LYS A 182 -0.49 -22.24 12.73
C LYS A 182 -1.60 -21.98 13.75
N SER A 183 -2.11 -23.03 14.37
CA SER A 183 -3.19 -22.94 15.36
C SER A 183 -2.65 -22.49 16.72
N PRO A 184 -3.07 -21.32 17.25
CA PRO A 184 -2.62 -20.85 18.56
C PRO A 184 -3.10 -21.76 19.70
N ILE A 185 -4.33 -22.28 19.59
CA ILE A 185 -4.91 -23.19 20.59
C ILE A 185 -4.10 -24.48 20.64
N LEU A 186 -3.79 -25.07 19.47
CA LEU A 186 -2.97 -26.28 19.40
C LEU A 186 -1.59 -26.05 20.03
N ALA A 187 -0.94 -24.92 19.73
CA ALA A 187 0.35 -24.57 20.34
C ALA A 187 0.26 -24.44 21.87
N GLY A 188 -0.83 -23.84 22.37
CA GLY A 188 -1.14 -23.79 23.80
C GLY A 188 -1.28 -25.19 24.40
N CYS A 189 -2.16 -26.02 23.84
CA CYS A 189 -2.42 -27.39 24.31
C CYS A 189 -1.14 -28.24 24.34
N LEU A 190 -0.34 -28.20 23.28
CA LEU A 190 0.95 -28.88 23.24
C LEU A 190 1.84 -28.44 24.41
N SER A 191 1.95 -27.13 24.62
CA SER A 191 2.76 -26.54 25.71
C SER A 191 2.25 -26.85 27.11
N THR A 192 0.95 -27.13 27.25
CA THR A 192 0.34 -27.61 28.50
C THR A 192 0.79 -29.04 28.78
N VAL A 193 0.72 -29.93 27.80
CA VAL A 193 1.10 -31.34 28.00
C VAL A 193 2.60 -31.45 28.25
N ILE A 194 3.40 -30.80 27.41
CA ILE A 194 4.86 -30.83 27.50
C ILE A 194 5.40 -29.40 27.32
N PRO A 195 6.03 -28.81 28.35
CA PRO A 195 6.64 -27.49 28.26
C PRO A 195 7.53 -27.31 27.01
N GLY A 196 7.38 -26.19 26.31
CA GLY A 196 8.14 -25.86 25.11
C GLY A 196 7.63 -26.47 23.80
N THR A 197 6.81 -27.53 23.78
CA THR A 197 6.44 -28.21 22.52
C THR A 197 5.59 -27.35 21.57
N GLY A 198 4.74 -26.47 22.09
CA GLY A 198 4.05 -25.49 21.23
C GLY A 198 4.99 -24.48 20.59
N LYS A 199 6.14 -24.18 21.22
CA LYS A 199 7.18 -23.35 20.61
C LYS A 199 7.94 -24.11 19.52
N ILE A 200 8.18 -25.41 19.69
CA ILE A 200 8.71 -26.29 18.64
C ILE A 200 7.77 -26.33 17.43
N TYR A 201 6.46 -26.49 17.66
CA TYR A 201 5.45 -26.42 16.60
C TYR A 201 5.54 -25.10 15.82
N ASN A 202 5.89 -24.00 16.49
CA ASN A 202 6.11 -22.69 15.87
C ASN A 202 7.50 -22.51 15.23
N GLY A 203 8.40 -23.50 15.31
CA GLY A 203 9.78 -23.41 14.79
C GLY A 203 10.75 -22.70 15.73
N ARG A 204 10.36 -22.45 16.99
CA ARG A 204 11.13 -21.75 18.01
C ARG A 204 11.75 -22.73 19.01
N ALA A 205 12.65 -23.59 18.52
CA ALA A 205 13.25 -24.65 19.31
C ALA A 205 14.09 -24.13 20.50
N ALA A 206 14.86 -23.05 20.31
CA ALA A 206 15.65 -22.46 21.39
C ALA A 206 14.76 -22.01 22.57
N ASP A 207 13.63 -21.36 22.29
CA ASP A 207 12.69 -20.94 23.34
C ASP A 207 11.96 -22.11 24.01
N ALA A 208 11.87 -23.25 23.33
CA ALA A 208 11.34 -24.50 23.88
C ALA A 208 12.31 -25.12 24.89
N VAL A 209 13.60 -25.19 24.54
CA VAL A 209 14.66 -25.69 25.42
C VAL A 209 14.73 -24.85 26.70
N ASN A 210 14.71 -23.53 26.58
CA ASN A 210 14.68 -22.63 27.74
C ASN A 210 13.47 -22.88 28.64
N ALA A 211 12.27 -23.08 28.06
CA ALA A 211 11.07 -23.38 28.85
C ALA A 211 11.20 -24.71 29.59
N MET A 212 11.71 -25.75 28.92
CA MET A 212 11.88 -27.07 29.50
C MET A 212 12.87 -27.06 30.68
N ILE A 213 14.01 -26.38 30.51
CA ILE A 213 15.03 -26.25 31.57
C ILE A 213 14.46 -25.47 32.75
N THR A 214 13.90 -24.28 32.51
CA THR A 214 13.43 -23.41 33.61
C THR A 214 12.29 -24.04 34.39
N ILE A 215 11.30 -24.60 33.70
CA ILE A 215 10.15 -25.24 34.34
C ILE A 215 10.59 -26.55 35.00
N GLY A 216 11.34 -27.41 34.30
CA GLY A 216 11.80 -28.69 34.83
C GLY A 216 12.65 -28.53 36.09
N LEU A 217 13.63 -27.62 36.07
CA LEU A 217 14.49 -27.35 37.23
C LEU A 217 13.67 -26.77 38.40
N SER A 218 12.81 -25.78 38.14
CA SER A 218 12.00 -25.15 39.20
C SER A 218 11.00 -26.14 39.79
N SER A 219 10.36 -26.97 38.97
CA SER A 219 9.46 -28.03 39.41
C SER A 219 10.19 -29.09 40.23
N TRP A 220 11.39 -29.49 39.83
CA TRP A 220 12.22 -30.42 40.60
C TRP A 220 12.62 -29.84 41.96
N LEU A 221 13.06 -28.57 42.00
CA LEU A 221 13.39 -27.88 43.26
C LEU A 221 12.18 -27.73 44.19
N ALA A 222 11.01 -27.48 43.61
CA ALA A 222 9.75 -27.42 44.37
C ALA A 222 9.41 -28.79 44.96
N TYR A 223 9.46 -29.85 44.14
CA TYR A 223 9.23 -31.23 44.55
C TYR A 223 10.17 -31.66 45.69
N ASP A 224 11.47 -31.45 45.52
CA ASP A 224 12.48 -31.75 46.54
C ASP A 224 12.20 -30.98 47.84
N GLY A 225 11.84 -29.70 47.74
CA GLY A 225 11.45 -28.90 48.89
C GLY A 225 10.25 -29.46 49.65
N PHE A 226 9.16 -29.83 48.94
CA PHE A 226 7.97 -30.41 49.55
C PHE A 226 8.19 -31.83 50.06
N HIS A 227 9.08 -32.60 49.43
CA HIS A 227 9.41 -33.95 49.87
C HIS A 227 10.15 -33.95 51.22
N GLN A 228 11.05 -32.99 51.43
CA GLN A 228 11.81 -32.88 52.68
C GLN A 228 10.99 -32.33 53.85
N ASN A 229 10.22 -31.26 53.63
CA ASN A 229 9.58 -30.50 54.71
C ASN A 229 8.04 -30.47 54.63
N GLY A 230 7.43 -31.20 53.69
CA GLY A 230 5.99 -31.15 53.47
C GLY A 230 5.51 -29.72 53.14
N VAL A 231 4.27 -29.42 53.52
CA VAL A 231 3.60 -28.14 53.21
C VAL A 231 4.23 -26.91 53.90
N SER A 232 5.08 -27.09 54.91
CA SER A 232 5.79 -25.98 55.57
C SER A 232 7.08 -25.57 54.84
N SER A 233 7.41 -26.22 53.71
CA SER A 233 8.62 -25.95 52.94
C SER A 233 8.62 -24.58 52.25
N VAL A 234 9.45 -23.66 52.74
CA VAL A 234 9.67 -22.35 52.09
C VAL A 234 10.28 -22.53 50.69
N LYS A 235 11.21 -23.48 50.52
CA LYS A 235 11.80 -23.83 49.21
C LYS A 235 10.72 -24.35 48.25
N GLY A 236 9.88 -25.27 48.73
CA GLY A 236 8.78 -25.86 47.97
C GLY A 236 7.84 -24.80 47.41
N TRP A 237 7.33 -23.92 48.26
CA TRP A 237 6.42 -22.85 47.84
C TRP A 237 7.09 -21.81 46.94
N THR A 238 8.32 -21.38 47.25
CA THR A 238 9.05 -20.41 46.42
C THR A 238 9.22 -20.92 44.99
N PHE A 239 9.80 -22.11 44.83
CA PHE A 239 10.03 -22.67 43.50
C PHE A 239 8.74 -23.17 42.83
N GLY A 240 7.72 -23.56 43.61
CA GLY A 240 6.40 -23.92 43.09
C GLY A 240 5.70 -22.72 42.44
N ILE A 241 5.77 -21.54 43.06
CA ILE A 241 5.25 -20.29 42.49
C ILE A 241 6.04 -19.94 41.22
N VAL A 242 7.37 -19.98 41.28
CA VAL A 242 8.24 -19.71 40.12
C VAL A 242 7.92 -20.66 38.96
N ALA A 243 7.84 -21.95 39.21
CA ALA A 243 7.48 -22.95 38.21
C ALA A 243 6.09 -22.68 37.62
N SER A 244 5.11 -22.32 38.45
CA SER A 244 3.74 -22.01 38.00
C SER A 244 3.70 -20.79 37.08
N VAL A 245 4.42 -19.71 37.45
CA VAL A 245 4.51 -18.49 36.63
C VAL A 245 5.15 -18.80 35.28
N PHE A 246 6.29 -19.51 35.27
CA PHE A 246 6.96 -19.86 34.02
C PHE A 246 6.16 -20.85 33.17
N TYR A 247 5.43 -21.78 33.79
CA TYR A 247 4.57 -22.72 33.10
C TYR A 247 3.41 -22.03 32.38
N LEU A 248 2.68 -21.14 33.06
CA LEU A 248 1.62 -20.34 32.44
C LEU A 248 2.17 -19.41 31.35
N GLY A 249 3.30 -18.76 31.62
CA GLY A 249 4.00 -17.93 30.64
C GLY A 249 4.45 -18.71 29.40
N ASN A 250 4.85 -19.98 29.54
CA ASN A 250 5.20 -20.84 28.42
C ASN A 250 3.98 -21.15 27.52
N ILE A 251 2.82 -21.48 28.11
CA ILE A 251 1.59 -21.73 27.36
C ILE A 251 1.18 -20.47 26.59
N TYR A 252 1.12 -19.33 27.28
CA TYR A 252 0.81 -18.05 26.65
C TYR A 252 1.81 -17.71 25.53
N GLY A 253 3.10 -17.85 25.80
CA GLY A 253 4.16 -17.58 24.82
C GLY A 253 4.06 -18.46 23.56
N ALA A 254 3.59 -19.70 23.67
CA ALA A 254 3.37 -20.57 22.52
C ALA A 254 2.19 -20.11 21.65
N VAL A 255 1.09 -19.68 22.27
CA VAL A 255 -0.07 -19.09 21.58
C VAL A 255 0.37 -17.84 20.79
N ILE A 256 1.10 -16.94 21.46
CA ILE A 256 1.61 -15.71 20.85
C ILE A 256 2.59 -16.03 19.69
N ALA A 257 3.46 -17.03 19.85
CA ALA A 257 4.36 -17.42 18.78
C ALA A 257 3.64 -17.88 17.50
N SER A 258 2.50 -18.59 17.62
CA SER A 258 1.68 -18.95 16.45
C SER A 258 1.03 -17.73 15.80
N GLN A 259 0.52 -16.80 16.61
CA GLN A 259 -0.08 -15.57 16.10
C GLN A 259 0.93 -14.71 15.34
N ILE A 260 2.13 -14.53 15.89
CA ILE A 260 3.23 -13.81 15.24
C ILE A 260 3.62 -14.49 13.93
N HIS A 261 3.75 -15.82 13.92
CA HIS A 261 4.06 -16.56 12.70
C HIS A 261 3.00 -16.33 11.61
N ASN A 262 1.71 -16.39 11.96
CA ASN A 262 0.63 -16.15 11.01
C ASN A 262 0.63 -14.72 10.47
N GLN A 263 0.87 -13.73 11.34
CA GLN A 263 0.99 -12.34 10.93
C GLN A 263 2.18 -12.11 9.98
N GLN A 264 3.32 -12.75 10.23
CA GLN A 264 4.49 -12.66 9.35
C GLN A 264 4.21 -13.26 7.97
N VAL A 265 3.56 -14.44 7.92
CA VAL A 265 3.13 -15.06 6.66
C VAL A 265 2.19 -14.12 5.88
N GLU A 266 1.23 -13.50 6.57
CA GLU A 266 0.31 -12.56 5.94
C GLU A 266 1.00 -11.28 5.45
N LEU A 267 1.90 -10.69 6.24
CA LEU A 267 2.63 -9.49 5.85
C LEU A 267 3.55 -9.75 4.66
N ALA A 268 4.29 -10.86 4.67
CA ALA A 268 5.13 -11.26 3.54
C ALA A 268 4.30 -11.44 2.27
N PHE A 269 3.10 -12.01 2.38
CA PHE A 269 2.17 -12.14 1.25
C PHE A 269 1.67 -10.78 0.74
N LEU A 270 1.31 -9.85 1.63
CA LEU A 270 0.88 -8.51 1.25
C LEU A 270 2.00 -7.67 0.63
N ASP A 271 3.26 -7.88 1.01
CA ASP A 271 4.38 -7.19 0.39
C ASP A 271 4.65 -7.71 -1.03
N GLN A 272 4.45 -9.01 -1.29
CA GLN A 272 4.45 -9.54 -2.68
C GLN A 272 3.39 -8.86 -3.54
N LEU A 273 2.19 -8.63 -3.00
CA LEU A 273 1.09 -7.93 -3.67
C LEU A 273 1.48 -6.49 -4.06
N LYS A 274 2.14 -5.75 -3.17
CA LYS A 274 2.62 -4.39 -3.48
C LYS A 274 3.63 -4.39 -4.63
N CYS A 275 4.55 -5.35 -4.67
CA CYS A 275 5.54 -5.44 -5.74
C CYS A 275 4.91 -5.67 -7.13
N VAL A 276 3.81 -6.44 -7.19
CA VAL A 276 3.06 -6.64 -8.45
C VAL A 276 2.45 -5.33 -8.95
N ASP A 277 2.04 -4.46 -8.03
CA ASP A 277 1.35 -3.21 -8.36
C ASP A 277 2.31 -2.03 -8.62
N THR A 278 3.46 -1.98 -7.94
CA THR A 278 4.49 -0.95 -8.14
C THR A 278 5.50 -1.28 -9.24
N GLY A 279 5.47 -2.51 -9.76
CA GLY A 279 6.36 -2.99 -10.83
C GLY A 279 5.86 -2.69 -12.25
N ARG A 280 4.84 -1.82 -12.38
CA ARG A 280 4.28 -1.32 -13.64
C ARG A 280 4.39 0.20 -13.71
#